data_AF-A0A0C2RA98-F1
#
_entry.id   AF-A0A0C2RA98-F1
#
_cell.length_a   1.000
_cell.length_b   1.000
_cell.length_c   1.000
_cell.angle_alpha   90.00
_cell.angle_beta   90.00
_cell.angle_gamma   90.00
#
_symmetry.space_group_name_H-M   'P 1'
#
loop_
_entity.id
_entity.type
_entity.pdbx_description
1 polymer ?
#
loop_
_entity_poly.entity_id
_entity_poly.type
_entity_poly.pdbx_seq_one_letter_code
_entity_poly.pdbx_strand_id
1 'polypeptide(L)' 'MAAKRLLVSLDEKTFDEITNLAKINKSSSSKVAKELIISSLELEEDALFLKLAEKRLAEAKYWVKHEDAWK' A
#
# COMPACT_ATOMS: atom_id res chain seq x y z
N MET A 1 -1.12 2.16 -26.05
CA MET A 1 0.11 2.00 -25.23
C MET A 1 0.21 0.54 -24.80
N ALA A 2 1.36 -0.09 -24.96
CA ALA A 2 1.56 -1.49 -24.52
C ALA A 2 1.63 -1.56 -22.99
N ALA A 3 1.04 -2.60 -22.39
CA ALA A 3 1.10 -2.83 -20.96
C ALA A 3 2.54 -3.12 -20.52
N LYS A 4 3.06 -2.37 -19.54
CA LYS A 4 4.36 -2.63 -18.91
C LYS A 4 4.24 -3.86 -18.00
N ARG A 5 5.14 -4.83 -18.13
CA ARG A 5 5.16 -6.08 -17.35
C ARG A 5 6.33 -6.06 -16.37
N LEU A 6 6.07 -6.51 -15.14
CA LEU A 6 7.08 -6.76 -14.12
C LEU A 6 7.26 -8.27 -13.97
N LEU A 7 8.51 -8.72 -13.98
CA LEU A 7 8.90 -10.09 -13.65
C LEU A 7 9.45 -10.09 -12.23
N VAL A 8 8.91 -10.97 -11.38
CA VAL A 8 9.27 -11.04 -9.96
C VAL A 8 9.65 -12.48 -9.64
N SER A 9 10.80 -12.65 -8.98
CA SER A 9 11.23 -13.93 -8.44
C SER A 9 10.71 -14.06 -7.02
N LEU A 10 9.97 -15.14 -6.75
CA LEU A 10 9.42 -15.45 -5.44
C LEU A 10 10.01 -16.77 -4.96
N ASP A 11 10.04 -16.95 -3.64
CA ASP A 11 10.29 -18.26 -3.04
C ASP A 11 9.13 -19.22 -3.33
N GLU A 12 9.42 -20.52 -3.31
CA GLU A 12 8.46 -21.56 -3.64
C GLU A 12 7.23 -21.53 -2.72
N LYS A 13 7.42 -21.25 -1.42
CA LYS A 13 6.31 -21.21 -0.45
C LYS A 13 5.35 -20.06 -0.73
N THR A 14 5.87 -18.84 -0.90
CA THR A 14 5.04 -17.68 -1.24
C THR A 14 4.33 -17.87 -2.58
N PHE A 15 5.00 -18.49 -3.57
CA PHE A 15 4.37 -18.79 -4.85
C PHE A 15 3.19 -19.76 -4.69
N ASP A 16 3.34 -20.80 -3.89
CA ASP A 16 2.28 -21.76 -3.60
C ASP A 16 1.10 -21.10 -2.85
N GLU A 17 1.39 -20.25 -1.88
CA GLU A 17 0.38 -19.49 -1.14
C GLU A 17 -0.43 -18.57 -2.06
N ILE A 18 0.23 -17.79 -2.92
CA ILE A 18 -0.44 -16.93 -3.91
C ILE A 18 -1.30 -17.77 -4.85
N THR A 19 -0.79 -18.92 -5.28
CA THR A 19 -1.52 -19.82 -6.19
C THR A 19 -2.76 -20.39 -5.52
N ASN A 20 -2.68 -20.77 -4.25
CA ASN A 20 -3.82 -21.26 -3.48
C ASN A 20 -4.85 -20.16 -3.24
N LEU A 21 -4.39 -18.94 -2.93
CA LEU A 21 -5.26 -17.78 -2.74
C LEU A 21 -5.99 -17.39 -4.05
N ALA A 22 -5.29 -17.49 -5.19
CA ALA A 22 -5.88 -17.30 -6.51
C ALA A 22 -6.98 -18.32 -6.84
N LYS A 23 -6.79 -19.60 -6.45
CA LYS A 23 -7.82 -20.63 -6.59
C LYS A 23 -9.07 -20.30 -5.79
N ILE A 24 -8.91 -19.82 -4.55
CA ILE A 24 -10.03 -19.43 -3.67
C ILE A 24 -10.80 -18.26 -4.29
N ASN A 25 -10.09 -17.24 -4.77
CA ASN A 25 -10.67 -16.02 -5.33
C ASN A 25 -11.17 -16.16 -6.78
N LYS A 26 -11.03 -17.34 -7.39
CA LYS A 26 -11.36 -17.61 -8.81
C LYS A 26 -10.73 -16.59 -9.76
N SER A 27 -9.49 -16.20 -9.48
CA SER A 27 -8.74 -15.18 -10.23
C SER A 27 -7.37 -15.73 -10.66
N SER A 28 -6.68 -15.00 -11.54
CA SER A 28 -5.33 -15.40 -11.95
C SER A 28 -4.30 -15.07 -10.86
N SER A 29 -3.29 -15.93 -10.70
CA SER A 29 -2.18 -15.71 -9.77
C SER A 29 -1.50 -14.35 -10.00
N SER A 30 -1.33 -13.93 -11.25
CA SER A 30 -0.77 -12.61 -11.57
C SER A 30 -1.65 -11.44 -11.11
N LYS A 31 -2.98 -11.59 -11.13
CA LYS A 31 -3.90 -10.54 -10.65
C LYS A 31 -3.80 -10.43 -9.13
N VAL A 32 -3.83 -11.56 -8.43
CA VAL A 32 -3.70 -11.61 -6.98
C VAL A 32 -2.34 -11.06 -6.53
N ALA A 33 -1.26 -11.48 -7.17
CA ALA A 33 0.08 -10.96 -6.88
C ALA A 33 0.15 -9.44 -7.07
N LYS A 34 -0.45 -8.91 -8.15
CA LYS A 34 -0.53 -7.46 -8.37
C LYS A 34 -1.28 -6.77 -7.22
N GLU A 35 -2.44 -7.28 -6.82
CA GLU A 35 -3.24 -6.69 -5.75
C GLU A 35 -2.49 -6.70 -4.42
N LEU A 36 -1.83 -7.82 -4.07
CA LEU A 36 -1.00 -7.91 -2.87
C LEU A 36 0.18 -6.93 -2.86
N ILE A 37 0.85 -6.76 -4.01
CA ILE A 37 1.94 -5.78 -4.15
C ILE A 37 1.41 -4.35 -3.94
N ILE A 38 0.26 -4.01 -4.53
CA ILE A 38 -0.36 -2.69 -4.37
C ILE A 38 -0.72 -2.45 -2.91
N SER A 39 -1.44 -3.38 -2.27
CA SER A 39 -1.84 -3.23 -0.87
C SER A 39 -0.64 -3.13 0.07
N SER A 40 0.46 -3.85 -0.20
CA SER A 40 1.68 -3.73 0.60
C SER A 40 2.33 -2.36 0.45
N LEU A 41 2.33 -1.78 -0.76
CA LEU A 41 2.85 -0.44 -1.00
C LEU A 41 1.99 0.64 -0.32
N GLU A 42 0.66 0.50 -0.36
CA GLU A 42 -0.27 1.41 0.31
C GLU A 42 -0.04 1.42 1.83
N LEU A 43 0.14 0.25 2.45
CA LEU A 43 0.43 0.14 3.88
C LEU A 43 1.76 0.80 4.29
N GLU A 44 2.81 0.63 3.48
CA GLU A 44 4.09 1.29 3.71
C GLU A 44 3.99 2.81 3.53
N GLU A 45 3.23 3.27 2.54
CA GLU A 45 2.94 4.69 2.30
C GLU A 45 2.20 5.31 3.49
N ASP A 46 1.17 4.64 4.00
CA ASP A 46 0.43 5.08 5.19
C ASP A 46 1.35 5.18 6.42
N ALA A 47 2.21 4.20 6.63
CA ALA A 47 3.17 4.21 7.74
C ALA A 47 4.18 5.37 7.63
N LEU A 48 4.61 5.71 6.41
CA LEU A 48 5.48 6.86 6.16
C LEU A 48 4.76 8.17 6.41
N PHE A 49 3.52 8.32 5.94
CA PHE A 49 2.74 9.54 6.17
C PHE A 49 2.37 9.74 7.62
N LEU A 50 2.11 8.67 8.36
CA LEU A 50 1.90 8.73 9.80
C LEU A 50 3.12 9.34 10.50
N LYS A 51 4.32 8.83 10.22
CA LYS A 51 5.57 9.38 10.79
C LYS A 51 5.77 10.85 10.43
N LEU A 52 5.44 11.23 9.19
CA LEU A 52 5.53 12.62 8.76
C LEU A 52 4.53 13.52 9.50
N ALA A 53 3.30 13.03 9.69
CA ALA A 53 2.27 13.74 10.43
C ALA A 53 2.64 13.92 11.90
N GLU A 54 3.15 12.88 12.56
CA GLU A 54 3.66 12.94 13.94
C GLU A 54 4.80 13.95 14.08
N LYS A 55 5.75 13.95 13.14
CA LYS A 55 6.84 14.92 13.11
C LYS A 55 6.31 16.36 12.99
N ARG A 56 5.38 16.60 12.07
CA ARG A 56 4.73 17.91 11.90
C ARG A 56 3.99 18.34 13.17
N LEU A 57 3.32 17.42 13.83
CA LEU A 57 2.59 17.69 15.07
C LEU A 57 3.54 18.04 16.22
N ALA A 58 4.68 17.36 16.33
CA ALA A 58 5.71 17.68 17.32
C ALA A 58 6.38 19.04 17.08
N GLU A 59 6.56 19.42 15.80
CA GLU A 59 7.17 20.71 15.41
C GLU A 59 6.15 21.86 15.36
N ALA A 60 4.85 21.58 15.49
CA ALA A 60 3.78 22.57 15.38
C ALA A 60 3.82 23.56 16.56
N LYS A 61 4.20 24.80 16.27
CA LYS A 61 4.27 25.89 17.26
C LYS A 61 2.91 26.50 17.60
N TYR A 62 1.92 26.35 16.71
CA TYR A 62 0.63 27.02 16.81
C TYR A 62 -0.48 26.08 16.34
N TRP A 63 -1.58 26.06 17.08
CA TRP A 63 -2.79 25.32 16.72
C TRP A 63 -3.80 26.30 16.12
N VAL A 64 -4.31 25.99 14.93
CA VAL A 64 -5.38 26.78 14.30
C VAL A 64 -6.71 26.23 14.77
N LYS A 65 -7.59 27.09 15.29
CA LYS A 65 -8.96 26.70 15.65
C LYS A 65 -9.74 26.43 14.36
N HIS A 66 -10.65 25.46 14.40
CA HIS A 66 -11.45 25.05 13.24
C HIS A 66 -12.18 26.23 12.57
N GLU A 67 -12.70 27.16 13.38
CA GLU A 67 -13.38 28.38 12.95
C GLU A 67 -12.49 29.34 12.13
N ASP A 68 -11.17 29.35 12.39
CA ASP A 68 -10.21 30.21 11.69
C ASP A 68 -9.69 29.57 10.39
N ALA A 69 -9.78 28.24 10.27
CA ALA A 69 -9.27 27.51 9.11
C ALA A 69 -10.25 27.43 7.91
N TRP A 70 -11.54 27.68 8.13
CA TRP A 70 -12.63 27.50 7.15
C TRP A 70 -13.31 28.81 6.71
N LYS A 71 -12.71 29.98 6.97
CA LYS A 71 -13.10 31.26 6.35
C LYS A 71 -12.53 31.38 4.93
#